data_AF-A0A5S9MBN9-F1
#
_entry.id   AF-A0A5S9MBN9-F1
#
_cell.length_a   1.000
_cell.length_b   1.000
_cell.length_c   1.000
_cell.angle_alpha   90.00
_cell.angle_beta   90.00
_cell.angle_gamma   90.00
#
_symmetry.space_group_name_H-M   'P 1'
#
loop_
_entity.id
_entity.type
_entity.pdbx_description
1 polymer ?
#
loop_
_entity_poly.entity_id
_entity_poly.type
_entity_poly.pdbx_seq_one_letter_code
_entity_poly.pdbx_strand_id
1 'polypeptide(L)'
;MVIENGQIVERYSKYVNPGKAIPGFIEQLTGIQQHMVDDAVFFFEDIAQEVYDLIQGAYFVAHNVHFDLNFLNDELKACGKNELDVLAIDTVEISRILYPELEGYKLTELSEELMLPHDHPHRADSDAEVTAMLFLTLLHQLKHTPKNVLKQLRRLSSYLLSDIGLLIKQLETSHDSWEDSLVEVGSFAVKNVTNPISRATHSVSEDDEQLFEEIKKKLPQTVEGYEVREGQLTMMNKK
;
A
#
# COMPACT_ATOMS: atom_id res chain seq x y z
N MET A 1 -14.53 -7.86 9.63
CA MET A 1 -13.71 -8.98 10.14
C MET A 1 -13.05 -8.56 11.43
N VAL A 2 -12.96 -9.44 12.43
CA VAL A 2 -12.18 -9.19 13.66
C VAL A 2 -10.89 -10.00 13.58
N ILE A 3 -9.77 -9.31 13.83
CA ILE A 3 -8.44 -9.91 13.76
C ILE A 3 -7.78 -9.82 15.14
N GLU A 4 -7.37 -10.97 15.66
CA GLU A 4 -6.56 -11.06 16.88
C GLU A 4 -5.32 -11.89 16.61
N ASN A 5 -4.17 -11.45 17.12
CA ASN A 5 -2.89 -12.16 16.97
C ASN A 5 -2.53 -12.55 15.52
N GLY A 6 -2.97 -11.73 14.55
CA GLY A 6 -2.74 -11.97 13.12
C GLY A 6 -3.63 -13.05 12.50
N GLN A 7 -4.74 -13.42 13.15
CA GLN A 7 -5.72 -14.38 12.65
C GLN A 7 -7.12 -13.78 12.66
N ILE A 8 -7.92 -14.11 11.65
CA ILE A 8 -9.35 -13.75 11.62
C ILE A 8 -10.08 -14.65 12.61
N VAL A 9 -10.56 -14.08 13.71
CA VAL A 9 -11.26 -14.81 14.78
C VAL A 9 -12.78 -14.73 14.66
N GLU A 10 -13.29 -13.67 14.02
CA GLU A 10 -14.73 -13.46 13.88
C GLU A 10 -15.08 -12.81 12.54
N ARG A 11 -16.21 -13.23 11.97
CA ARG A 11 -16.83 -12.65 10.78
C ARG A 11 -18.22 -12.16 11.15
N TYR A 12 -18.37 -10.85 11.21
CA TYR A 12 -19.65 -10.19 11.42
C TYR A 12 -20.15 -9.59 10.10
N SER A 13 -21.35 -9.98 9.68
CA SER A 13 -22.02 -9.46 8.48
C SER A 13 -23.52 -9.48 8.68
N LYS A 14 -24.19 -8.40 8.25
CA LYS A 14 -25.64 -8.23 8.29
C LYS A 14 -26.10 -7.53 7.02
N TYR A 15 -27.22 -7.98 6.47
CA TYR A 15 -27.99 -7.19 5.53
C TYR A 15 -28.85 -6.18 6.29
N VAL A 16 -29.04 -5.01 5.69
CA VAL A 16 -29.95 -3.96 6.18
C VAL A 16 -30.91 -3.62 5.05
N ASN A 17 -32.20 -3.58 5.35
CA ASN A 17 -33.24 -3.20 4.40
C ASN A 17 -33.29 -1.66 4.32
N PRO A 18 -32.98 -1.05 3.16
CA PRO A 18 -32.95 0.40 3.03
C PRO A 18 -34.36 1.04 2.89
N GLY A 19 -35.44 0.26 3.02
CA GLY A 19 -36.83 0.73 2.87
C GLY A 19 -37.20 1.18 1.45
N LYS A 20 -36.36 0.87 0.46
CA LYS A 20 -36.52 1.22 -0.95
C LYS A 20 -36.04 0.08 -1.85
N ALA A 21 -36.57 0.02 -3.07
CA ALA A 21 -36.12 -0.96 -4.05
C ALA A 21 -34.63 -0.76 -4.40
N ILE A 22 -33.88 -1.85 -4.47
CA ILE A 22 -32.48 -1.84 -4.92
C ILE A 22 -32.47 -1.56 -6.43
N PRO A 23 -31.75 -0.53 -6.90
CA PRO A 23 -31.62 -0.28 -8.33
C PRO A 23 -30.89 -1.43 -9.03
N GLY A 24 -31.32 -1.81 -10.24
CA GLY A 24 -30.74 -2.96 -10.95
C GLY A 24 -29.23 -2.87 -11.20
N PHE A 25 -28.68 -1.66 -11.35
CA PHE A 25 -27.22 -1.47 -11.41
C PHE A 25 -26.51 -1.88 -10.11
N ILE A 26 -27.10 -1.60 -8.93
CA ILE A 26 -26.54 -1.98 -7.63
C ILE A 26 -26.66 -3.50 -7.42
N GLU A 27 -27.76 -4.11 -7.84
CA GLU A 27 -27.90 -5.57 -7.83
C GLU A 27 -26.83 -6.23 -8.71
N GLN A 28 -26.58 -5.70 -9.91
CA GLN A 28 -25.52 -6.19 -10.80
C GLN A 28 -24.12 -5.99 -10.22
N LEU A 29 -23.87 -4.84 -9.59
CA LEU A 29 -22.57 -4.49 -9.04
C LEU A 29 -22.23 -5.35 -7.82
N THR A 30 -23.16 -5.49 -6.88
CA THR A 30 -22.92 -6.11 -5.56
C THR A 30 -23.38 -7.57 -5.48
N GLY A 31 -24.22 -8.00 -6.42
CA GLY A 31 -24.92 -9.28 -6.37
C GLY A 31 -25.98 -9.39 -5.27
N ILE A 32 -26.29 -8.30 -4.55
CA ILE A 32 -27.35 -8.28 -3.53
C ILE A 32 -28.68 -8.10 -4.24
N GLN A 33 -29.54 -9.11 -4.15
CA GLN A 33 -30.87 -9.09 -4.75
C GLN A 33 -31.89 -8.56 -3.75
N GLN A 34 -32.96 -7.94 -4.22
CA GLN A 34 -34.05 -7.40 -3.37
C GLN A 34 -34.52 -8.39 -2.28
N HIS A 35 -34.74 -9.65 -2.63
CA HIS A 35 -35.23 -10.67 -1.69
C HIS A 35 -34.25 -10.96 -0.53
N MET A 36 -32.95 -10.64 -0.67
CA MET A 36 -31.95 -10.84 0.38
C MET A 36 -32.05 -9.78 1.48
N VAL A 37 -32.63 -8.61 1.16
CA VAL A 37 -32.83 -7.52 2.12
C VAL A 37 -34.27 -7.39 2.59
N ASP A 38 -35.24 -8.00 1.91
CA ASP A 38 -36.67 -7.86 2.22
C ASP A 38 -36.99 -8.26 3.69
N ASP A 39 -36.42 -9.38 4.16
CA ASP A 39 -36.56 -9.88 5.54
C ASP A 39 -35.39 -9.47 6.46
N ALA A 40 -34.50 -8.60 5.99
CA ALA A 40 -33.37 -8.13 6.77
C ALA A 40 -33.78 -7.06 7.78
N VAL A 41 -32.84 -6.67 8.64
CA VAL A 41 -33.04 -5.64 9.64
C VAL A 41 -33.43 -4.31 8.95
N PHE A 42 -34.55 -3.71 9.34
CA PHE A 42 -35.08 -2.52 8.68
C PHE A 42 -34.33 -1.23 9.02
N PHE A 43 -33.86 -1.11 10.25
CA PHE A 43 -33.18 0.09 10.71
C PHE A 43 -31.78 -0.27 11.16
N PHE A 44 -30.77 0.46 10.67
CA PHE A 44 -29.40 0.30 11.15
C PHE A 44 -29.30 0.48 12.67
N GLU A 45 -30.19 1.29 13.27
CA GLU A 45 -30.31 1.49 14.72
C GLU A 45 -30.42 0.18 15.51
N ASP A 46 -31.08 -0.83 14.96
CA ASP A 46 -31.27 -2.15 15.60
C ASP A 46 -29.96 -2.92 15.78
N ILE A 47 -28.93 -2.61 14.96
CA ILE A 47 -27.59 -3.21 15.04
C ILE A 47 -26.49 -2.20 15.39
N ALA A 48 -26.82 -0.92 15.52
CA ALA A 48 -25.85 0.16 15.71
C ALA A 48 -25.03 0.00 16.99
N GLN A 49 -25.65 -0.45 18.09
CA GLN A 49 -24.94 -0.69 19.34
C GLN A 49 -23.95 -1.87 19.23
N GLU A 50 -24.37 -2.97 18.59
CA GLU A 50 -23.53 -4.15 18.37
C GLU A 50 -22.31 -3.79 17.52
N VAL A 51 -22.51 -3.04 16.43
CA VAL A 51 -21.43 -2.55 15.56
C VAL A 51 -20.49 -1.59 16.30
N TYR A 52 -21.05 -0.66 17.08
CA TYR A 52 -20.24 0.27 17.88
C TYR A 52 -19.34 -0.47 18.87
N ASP A 53 -19.90 -1.39 19.65
CA ASP A 53 -19.16 -2.15 20.66
C ASP A 53 -18.10 -3.07 20.05
N LEU A 54 -18.35 -3.60 18.85
CA LEU A 54 -17.38 -4.43 18.13
C LEU A 54 -16.14 -3.66 17.68
N ILE A 55 -16.29 -2.38 17.34
CA ILE A 55 -15.24 -1.55 16.73
C ILE A 55 -14.55 -0.65 17.76
N GLN A 56 -15.27 -0.19 18.78
CA GLN A 56 -14.78 0.78 19.75
C GLN A 56 -13.52 0.26 20.47
N GLY A 57 -12.45 1.07 20.45
CA GLY A 57 -11.18 0.72 21.08
C GLY A 57 -10.28 -0.25 20.28
N ALA A 58 -10.70 -0.66 19.08
CA ALA A 58 -9.87 -1.42 18.14
C ALA A 58 -9.18 -0.50 17.11
N TYR A 59 -8.25 -1.08 16.35
CA TYR A 59 -7.80 -0.46 15.10
C TYR A 59 -8.86 -0.67 14.02
N PHE A 60 -9.31 0.40 13.39
CA PHE A 60 -10.24 0.33 12.27
C PHE A 60 -9.45 0.29 10.96
N VAL A 61 -9.46 -0.86 10.29
CA VAL A 61 -8.70 -1.07 9.05
C VAL A 61 -9.65 -1.13 7.87
N ALA A 62 -9.42 -0.32 6.84
CA ALA A 62 -10.15 -0.40 5.58
C ALA A 62 -9.27 -0.07 4.37
N HIS A 63 -9.85 -0.15 3.18
CA HIS A 63 -9.20 0.18 1.92
C HIS A 63 -9.77 1.50 1.40
N ASN A 64 -9.04 2.60 1.56
CA ASN A 64 -9.58 3.98 1.56
C ASN A 64 -10.38 4.30 2.84
N VAL A 65 -9.74 4.13 4.00
CA VAL A 65 -10.37 4.05 5.34
C VAL A 65 -11.28 5.23 5.70
N HIS A 66 -10.96 6.42 5.21
CA HIS A 66 -11.76 7.62 5.48
C HIS A 66 -13.18 7.53 4.90
N PHE A 67 -13.36 6.84 3.77
CA PHE A 67 -14.68 6.66 3.19
C PHE A 67 -15.57 5.83 4.13
N ASP A 68 -15.12 4.63 4.47
CA ASP A 68 -15.88 3.70 5.31
C ASP A 68 -16.10 4.23 6.73
N LEU A 69 -15.06 4.83 7.33
CA LEU A 69 -15.14 5.34 8.69
C LEU A 69 -16.11 6.53 8.79
N ASN A 70 -16.06 7.48 7.85
CA ASN A 70 -16.99 8.61 7.82
C ASN A 70 -18.42 8.14 7.56
N PHE A 71 -18.61 7.23 6.61
CA PHE A 71 -19.93 6.65 6.32
C PHE A 71 -20.52 5.98 7.57
N LEU A 72 -19.73 5.16 8.26
CA LEU A 72 -20.18 4.48 9.47
C LEU A 72 -20.45 5.45 10.63
N ASN A 73 -19.59 6.45 10.83
CA ASN A 73 -19.79 7.47 11.87
C ASN A 73 -21.04 8.32 11.62
N ASP A 74 -21.36 8.64 10.37
CA ASP A 74 -22.59 9.37 10.00
C ASP A 74 -23.84 8.53 10.34
N GLU A 75 -23.84 7.24 10.00
CA GLU A 75 -24.95 6.32 10.33
C GLU A 75 -25.09 6.09 11.85
N LEU A 76 -23.97 5.91 12.57
CA LEU A 76 -23.95 5.81 14.02
C LEU A 76 -24.51 7.07 14.69
N LYS A 77 -24.11 8.25 14.20
CA LYS A 77 -24.60 9.54 14.67
C LYS A 77 -26.09 9.74 14.40
N ALA A 78 -26.58 9.30 13.24
CA ALA A 78 -28.01 9.30 12.92
C ALA A 78 -28.83 8.46 13.92
N CYS A 79 -28.21 7.40 14.47
CA CYS A 79 -28.76 6.55 15.53
C CYS A 79 -28.49 7.06 16.96
N GLY A 80 -28.01 8.31 17.11
CA GLY A 80 -27.73 8.92 18.40
C GLY A 80 -26.49 8.36 19.14
N LYS A 81 -25.59 7.67 18.43
CA LYS A 81 -24.31 7.21 18.97
C LYS A 81 -23.24 8.31 18.84
N ASN A 82 -22.20 8.19 19.66
CA ASN A 82 -21.01 9.01 19.49
C ASN A 82 -20.20 8.53 18.28
N GLU A 83 -19.32 9.40 17.80
CA GLU A 83 -18.29 9.03 16.83
C GLU A 83 -17.37 7.96 17.43
N LEU A 84 -16.88 7.05 16.58
CA LEU A 84 -15.92 6.02 16.97
C LEU A 84 -14.58 6.67 17.33
N ASP A 85 -14.09 6.41 18.54
CA ASP A 85 -12.74 6.78 18.96
C ASP A 85 -11.81 5.59 18.68
N VAL A 86 -11.26 5.55 17.46
CA VAL A 86 -10.46 4.46 16.93
C VAL A 86 -9.25 4.99 16.17
N LEU A 87 -8.21 4.17 16.11
CA LEU A 87 -7.07 4.42 15.23
C LEU A 87 -7.38 3.84 13.85
N ALA A 88 -7.37 4.69 12.82
CA ALA A 88 -7.71 4.30 11.46
C ALA A 88 -6.46 3.87 10.69
N ILE A 89 -6.51 2.76 9.98
CA ILE A 89 -5.42 2.27 9.12
C ILE A 89 -5.93 2.11 7.69
N ASP A 90 -5.23 2.72 6.74
CA ASP A 90 -5.54 2.60 5.32
C ASP A 90 -4.60 1.61 4.62
N THR A 91 -5.15 0.53 4.09
CA THR A 91 -4.37 -0.46 3.34
C THR A 91 -3.83 0.10 2.02
N VAL A 92 -4.44 1.13 1.42
CA VAL A 92 -3.93 1.80 0.20
C VAL A 92 -2.60 2.49 0.49
N GLU A 93 -2.52 3.24 1.59
CA GLU A 93 -1.30 3.95 1.97
C GLU A 93 -0.15 2.98 2.23
N ILE A 94 -0.43 1.89 2.97
CA ILE A 94 0.56 0.86 3.25
C ILE A 94 1.01 0.17 1.97
N SER A 95 0.07 -0.18 1.10
CA SER A 95 0.38 -0.84 -0.17
C SER A 95 1.28 0.04 -1.04
N ARG A 96 1.04 1.34 -1.13
CA ARG A 96 1.91 2.29 -1.87
C ARG A 96 3.32 2.40 -1.30
N ILE A 97 3.46 2.27 0.02
CA ILE A 97 4.77 2.31 0.68
C ILE A 97 5.55 1.04 0.41
N LEU A 98 4.88 -0.12 0.47
CA LEU A 98 5.53 -1.44 0.39
C LEU A 98 5.69 -1.96 -1.04
N TYR A 99 4.81 -1.55 -1.95
CA TYR A 99 4.79 -1.98 -3.34
C TYR A 99 4.73 -0.79 -4.31
N PRO A 100 5.64 0.19 -4.22
CA PRO A 100 5.59 1.43 -4.99
C PRO A 100 5.61 1.24 -6.52
N GLU A 101 6.04 0.08 -6.99
CA GLU A 101 6.14 -0.29 -8.40
C GLU A 101 4.81 -0.69 -9.06
N LEU A 102 3.74 -0.93 -8.29
CA LEU A 102 2.46 -1.37 -8.86
C LEU A 102 1.75 -0.26 -9.64
N GLU A 103 1.11 -0.65 -10.75
CA GLU A 103 0.38 0.27 -11.62
C GLU A 103 -0.92 0.80 -11.00
N GLY A 104 -1.50 0.00 -10.10
CA GLY A 104 -2.81 0.23 -9.51
C GLY A 104 -2.88 -0.21 -8.05
N TYR A 105 -3.79 0.40 -7.30
CA TYR A 105 -3.98 0.16 -5.86
C TYR A 105 -5.44 0.00 -5.49
N LYS A 106 -6.33 -0.28 -6.46
CA LYS A 106 -7.69 -0.71 -6.11
C LYS A 106 -7.63 -2.09 -5.47
N LEU A 107 -8.60 -2.40 -4.60
CA LEU A 107 -8.64 -3.69 -3.91
C LEU A 107 -8.59 -4.87 -4.88
N THR A 108 -9.32 -4.80 -5.99
CA THR A 108 -9.32 -5.85 -7.03
C THR A 108 -7.93 -6.02 -7.66
N GLU A 109 -7.27 -4.92 -8.04
CA GLU A 109 -5.93 -4.92 -8.65
C GLU A 109 -4.89 -5.50 -7.67
N LEU A 110 -4.92 -5.09 -6.41
CA LEU A 110 -4.02 -5.62 -5.37
C LEU A 110 -4.31 -7.08 -5.05
N SER A 111 -5.57 -7.48 -5.03
CA SER A 111 -5.95 -8.87 -4.76
C SER A 111 -5.46 -9.80 -5.88
N GLU A 112 -5.54 -9.36 -7.14
CA GLU A 112 -5.02 -10.11 -8.28
C GLU A 112 -3.49 -10.23 -8.23
N GLU A 113 -2.79 -9.10 -8.04
CA GLU A 113 -1.33 -9.05 -8.00
C GLU A 113 -0.74 -9.89 -6.85
N LEU A 114 -1.38 -9.86 -5.69
CA LEU A 114 -0.94 -10.60 -4.50
C LEU A 114 -1.58 -11.99 -4.39
N MET A 115 -2.34 -12.43 -5.41
CA MET A 115 -3.02 -13.73 -5.47
C MET A 115 -3.93 -14.00 -4.27
N LEU A 116 -4.64 -12.97 -3.81
CA LEU A 116 -5.65 -13.06 -2.76
C LEU A 116 -7.01 -13.45 -3.37
N PRO A 117 -7.71 -14.47 -2.84
CA PRO A 117 -9.01 -14.90 -3.34
C PRO A 117 -10.06 -13.81 -3.13
N HIS A 118 -10.67 -13.33 -4.22
CA HIS A 118 -11.70 -12.29 -4.23
C HIS A 118 -12.96 -12.79 -4.95
N ASP A 119 -13.76 -13.61 -4.26
CA ASP A 119 -14.85 -14.37 -4.89
C ASP A 119 -15.99 -13.48 -5.42
N HIS A 120 -16.37 -12.45 -4.67
CA HIS A 120 -17.48 -11.55 -5.01
C HIS A 120 -17.09 -10.08 -4.86
N PRO A 121 -16.32 -9.52 -5.81
CA PRO A 121 -15.94 -8.11 -5.77
C PRO A 121 -17.14 -7.18 -5.62
N HIS A 122 -16.97 -6.12 -4.83
CA HIS A 122 -18.01 -5.12 -4.53
C HIS A 122 -19.13 -5.59 -3.60
N ARG A 123 -19.09 -6.84 -3.13
CA ARG A 123 -19.90 -7.27 -1.98
C ARG A 123 -19.14 -6.97 -0.71
N ALA A 124 -19.77 -6.24 0.23
CA ALA A 124 -19.08 -5.69 1.40
C ALA A 124 -18.38 -6.74 2.29
N ASP A 125 -18.98 -7.91 2.48
CA ASP A 125 -18.39 -9.00 3.26
C ASP A 125 -17.16 -9.62 2.56
N SER A 126 -17.25 -9.83 1.25
CA SER A 126 -16.15 -10.29 0.41
C SER A 126 -15.00 -9.27 0.37
N ASP A 127 -15.31 -7.98 0.16
CA ASP A 127 -14.31 -6.90 0.16
C ASP A 127 -13.65 -6.76 1.55
N ALA A 128 -14.40 -6.94 2.64
CA ALA A 128 -13.86 -6.93 3.99
C ALA A 128 -12.93 -8.13 4.27
N GLU A 129 -13.25 -9.32 3.74
CA GLU A 129 -12.38 -10.50 3.82
C GLU A 129 -11.05 -10.25 3.09
N VAL A 130 -11.11 -9.78 1.84
CA VAL A 130 -9.92 -9.49 1.05
C VAL A 130 -9.09 -8.37 1.67
N THR A 131 -9.75 -7.32 2.20
CA THR A 131 -9.06 -6.25 2.92
C THR A 131 -8.34 -6.78 4.17
N ALA A 132 -8.95 -7.70 4.91
CA ALA A 132 -8.30 -8.36 6.05
C ALA A 132 -7.09 -9.19 5.61
N MET A 133 -7.20 -9.96 4.54
CA MET A 133 -6.09 -10.74 3.98
C MET A 133 -4.95 -9.85 3.48
N LEU A 134 -5.29 -8.78 2.75
CA LEU A 134 -4.34 -7.77 2.30
C LEU A 134 -3.62 -7.15 3.49
N PHE A 135 -4.35 -6.70 4.52
CA PHE A 135 -3.76 -6.13 5.72
C PHE A 135 -2.80 -7.10 6.42
N LEU A 136 -3.14 -8.37 6.54
CA LEU A 136 -2.25 -9.38 7.13
C LEU A 136 -0.97 -9.58 6.31
N THR A 137 -1.08 -9.59 4.98
CA THR A 137 0.08 -9.64 4.07
C THR A 137 0.98 -8.42 4.24
N LEU A 138 0.40 -7.21 4.28
CA LEU A 138 1.14 -5.96 4.49
C LEU A 138 1.79 -5.91 5.87
N LEU A 139 1.08 -6.36 6.91
CA LEU A 139 1.60 -6.44 8.28
C LEU A 139 2.76 -7.42 8.37
N HIS A 140 2.70 -8.55 7.66
CA HIS A 140 3.81 -9.48 7.55
C HIS A 140 5.04 -8.80 6.93
N GLN A 141 4.88 -8.09 5.81
CA GLN A 141 5.98 -7.35 5.19
C GLN A 141 6.57 -6.27 6.12
N LEU A 142 5.73 -5.50 6.84
CA LEU A 142 6.20 -4.54 7.84
C LEU A 142 6.99 -5.21 8.97
N LYS A 143 6.55 -6.40 9.42
CA LYS A 143 7.26 -7.21 10.42
C LYS A 143 8.61 -7.76 9.96
N HIS A 144 8.88 -7.77 8.65
CA HIS A 144 10.19 -8.16 8.10
C HIS A 144 10.99 -6.96 7.58
N THR A 145 10.46 -5.74 7.74
CA THR A 145 11.15 -4.52 7.33
C THR A 145 12.26 -4.15 8.32
N PRO A 146 13.47 -3.81 7.87
CA PRO A 146 14.58 -3.45 8.75
C PRO A 146 14.25 -2.30 9.72
N LYS A 147 14.75 -2.40 10.96
CA LYS A 147 14.44 -1.46 12.04
C LYS A 147 14.78 0.00 11.70
N ASN A 148 15.88 0.26 11.01
CA ASN A 148 16.25 1.60 10.56
C ASN A 148 15.27 2.16 9.52
N VAL A 149 14.72 1.32 8.65
CA VAL A 149 13.63 1.68 7.73
C VAL A 149 12.33 1.94 8.48
N LEU A 150 11.94 1.08 9.43
CA LEU A 150 10.77 1.30 10.29
C LEU A 150 10.85 2.64 11.06
N LYS A 151 12.04 3.00 11.57
CA LYS A 151 12.28 4.32 12.21
C LYS A 151 12.01 5.48 11.25
N GLN A 152 12.42 5.34 10.00
CA GLN A 152 12.15 6.36 8.98
C GLN A 152 10.66 6.42 8.64
N LEU A 153 10.01 5.27 8.44
CA LEU A 153 8.57 5.21 8.18
C LEU A 153 7.77 5.82 9.33
N ARG A 154 8.13 5.55 10.60
CA ARG A 154 7.52 6.17 11.77
C ARG A 154 7.68 7.70 11.80
N ARG A 155 8.81 8.22 11.31
CA ARG A 155 9.03 9.67 11.21
C ARG A 155 8.16 10.29 10.11
N LEU A 156 7.94 9.54 9.02
CA LEU A 156 7.16 9.99 7.87
C LEU A 156 5.65 9.75 8.04
N SER A 157 5.25 8.86 8.96
CA SER A 157 3.84 8.50 9.16
C SER A 157 2.98 9.68 9.60
N SER A 158 3.56 10.74 10.17
CA SER A 158 2.82 11.97 10.50
C SER A 158 2.32 12.75 9.28
N TYR A 159 2.79 12.41 8.07
CA TYR A 159 2.32 12.98 6.81
C TYR A 159 1.28 12.11 6.11
N LEU A 160 1.00 10.92 6.65
CA LEU A 160 -0.03 10.02 6.15
C LEU A 160 -1.38 10.42 6.71
N LEU A 161 -2.45 10.07 6.00
CA LEU A 161 -3.81 10.30 6.44
C LEU A 161 -4.22 9.29 7.52
N SER A 162 -3.66 8.08 7.52
CA SER A 162 -3.96 7.04 8.50
C SER A 162 -3.00 7.01 9.70
N ASP A 163 -3.46 6.44 10.81
CA ASP A 163 -2.80 6.38 12.13
C ASP A 163 -1.76 5.25 12.25
N ILE A 164 -1.12 4.86 11.15
CA ILE A 164 -0.19 3.73 11.12
C ILE A 164 1.06 3.94 12.00
N GLY A 165 1.39 5.18 12.35
CA GLY A 165 2.59 5.51 13.13
C GLY A 165 2.69 4.77 14.47
N LEU A 166 1.56 4.52 15.14
CA LEU A 166 1.52 3.76 16.39
C LEU A 166 1.82 2.27 16.15
N LEU A 167 1.26 1.69 15.08
CA LEU A 167 1.55 0.32 14.69
C LEU A 167 3.03 0.13 14.35
N ILE A 168 3.61 1.04 13.55
CA ILE A 168 5.05 0.99 13.21
C ILE A 168 5.90 1.09 14.46
N LYS A 169 5.54 1.96 15.42
CA LYS A 169 6.25 2.09 16.70
C LYS A 169 6.24 0.78 17.50
N GLN A 170 5.10 0.08 17.53
CA GLN A 170 5.01 -1.23 18.19
C GLN A 170 5.92 -2.25 17.51
N LEU A 171 5.90 -2.30 16.17
CA LEU A 171 6.76 -3.20 15.39
C LEU A 171 8.26 -2.89 15.60
N GLU A 172 8.65 -1.62 15.72
CA GLU A 172 10.02 -1.19 16.00
C GLU A 172 10.53 -1.75 17.35
N THR A 173 9.66 -1.79 18.36
CA THR A 173 10.01 -2.27 19.70
C THR A 173 10.09 -3.78 19.82
N SER A 174 9.34 -4.53 19.01
CA SER A 174 9.35 -6.00 19.00
C SER A 174 10.42 -6.61 18.08
N HIS A 175 11.15 -5.78 17.34
CA HIS A 175 12.09 -6.24 16.31
C HIS A 175 13.50 -6.48 16.88
N ASP A 176 13.91 -7.74 16.94
CA ASP A 176 15.23 -8.17 17.41
C ASP A 176 16.15 -8.71 16.29
N SER A 177 15.64 -9.09 15.12
CA SER A 177 16.45 -9.70 14.05
C SER A 177 15.90 -9.41 12.65
N TRP A 178 16.79 -9.16 11.70
CA TRP A 178 16.53 -8.95 10.28
C TRP A 178 17.39 -9.94 9.47
N GLU A 179 17.13 -10.09 8.17
CA GLU A 179 17.89 -11.03 7.33
C GLU A 179 19.40 -10.72 7.31
N ASP A 180 20.23 -11.74 7.53
CA ASP A 180 21.70 -11.66 7.41
C ASP A 180 22.19 -11.17 6.02
N SER A 181 21.29 -11.21 5.03
CA SER A 181 21.56 -10.82 3.64
C SER A 181 21.62 -9.31 3.44
N LEU A 182 21.21 -8.49 4.42
CA LEU A 182 21.14 -7.04 4.30
C LEU A 182 22.25 -6.37 5.14
N VAL A 183 22.69 -5.19 4.70
CA VAL A 183 23.68 -4.34 5.38
C VAL A 183 23.15 -2.92 5.54
N GLU A 184 23.44 -2.30 6.68
CA GLU A 184 23.06 -0.91 6.96
C GLU A 184 24.08 0.04 6.33
N VAL A 185 23.60 0.97 5.50
CA VAL A 185 24.41 2.01 4.85
C VAL A 185 23.78 3.35 5.16
N GLY A 186 24.26 4.02 6.21
CA GLY A 186 23.66 5.25 6.72
C GLY A 186 22.23 4.99 7.19
N SER A 187 21.25 5.66 6.57
CA SER A 187 19.83 5.45 6.87
C SER A 187 19.19 4.30 6.08
N PHE A 188 19.88 3.72 5.10
CA PHE A 188 19.35 2.70 4.21
C PHE A 188 19.67 1.29 4.70
N ALA A 189 18.79 0.34 4.39
CA ALA A 189 19.08 -1.08 4.46
C ALA A 189 19.18 -1.60 3.02
N VAL A 190 20.32 -2.18 2.65
CA VAL A 190 20.63 -2.59 1.27
C VAL A 190 21.07 -4.04 1.27
N LYS A 191 20.72 -4.80 0.23
CA LYS A 191 21.20 -6.18 0.06
C LYS A 191 22.72 -6.20 -0.03
N ASN A 192 23.34 -7.05 0.80
CA ASN A 192 24.77 -7.31 0.76
C ASN A 192 25.10 -8.07 -0.52
N VAL A 193 25.48 -7.32 -1.56
CA VAL A 193 25.92 -7.92 -2.82
C VAL A 193 27.38 -8.35 -2.66
N THR A 194 27.60 -9.58 -2.23
CA THR A 194 28.94 -10.16 -2.00
C THR A 194 29.74 -10.36 -3.29
N ASN A 195 29.09 -10.33 -4.45
CA ASN A 195 29.73 -10.11 -5.73
C ASN A 195 29.60 -8.63 -6.09
N PRO A 196 30.57 -7.76 -5.78
CA PRO A 196 30.61 -6.49 -6.48
C PRO A 196 30.54 -6.84 -7.96
N ILE A 197 29.59 -6.23 -8.70
CA ILE A 197 29.77 -6.10 -10.15
C ILE A 197 31.23 -5.69 -10.27
N SER A 198 32.07 -6.51 -10.90
CA SER A 198 33.40 -6.02 -11.23
C SER A 198 33.07 -4.79 -12.06
N ARG A 199 33.23 -3.60 -11.49
CA ARG A 199 33.46 -2.43 -12.31
C ARG A 199 34.66 -2.91 -13.09
N ALA A 200 34.43 -3.33 -14.33
CA ALA A 200 35.48 -3.37 -15.29
C ALA A 200 36.05 -1.97 -15.14
N THR A 201 37.22 -1.88 -14.52
CA THR A 201 38.07 -0.72 -14.68
C THR A 201 38.44 -0.81 -16.15
N HIS A 202 37.51 -0.42 -17.02
CA HIS A 202 37.82 -0.03 -18.37
C HIS A 202 38.65 1.24 -18.16
N SER A 203 39.95 1.02 -17.92
CA SER A 203 40.92 2.01 -18.35
C SER A 203 40.64 2.18 -19.83
N VAL A 204 40.32 3.42 -20.23
CA VAL A 204 40.22 3.80 -21.63
C VAL A 204 41.46 3.25 -22.32
N SER A 205 41.27 2.28 -23.20
CA SER A 205 42.37 1.71 -23.97
C SER A 205 42.73 2.68 -25.10
N GLU A 206 43.94 2.58 -25.68
CA GLU A 206 44.32 3.39 -26.84
C GLU A 206 43.34 3.18 -28.02
N ASP A 207 42.73 2.00 -28.11
CA ASP A 207 41.70 1.67 -29.10
C ASP A 207 40.40 2.45 -28.85
N ASP A 208 40.02 2.67 -27.60
CA ASP A 208 38.84 3.45 -27.22
C ASP A 208 39.03 4.95 -27.51
N GLU A 209 40.25 5.48 -27.30
CA GLU A 209 40.59 6.87 -27.67
C GLU A 209 40.54 7.07 -29.19
N GLN A 210 41.07 6.13 -29.97
CA GLN A 210 41.00 6.18 -31.43
C GLN A 210 39.55 6.11 -31.93
N LEU A 211 38.75 5.20 -31.37
CA LEU A 211 37.34 5.07 -31.70
C LEU A 211 36.58 6.37 -31.40
N PHE A 212 36.87 7.01 -30.26
CA PHE A 212 36.24 8.27 -29.87
C PHE A 212 36.60 9.42 -30.83
N GLU A 213 37.86 9.49 -31.28
CA GLU A 213 38.30 10.46 -32.27
C GLU A 213 37.72 10.20 -33.67
N GLU A 214 37.53 8.94 -34.07
CA GLU A 214 36.81 8.60 -35.30
C GLU A 214 35.34 9.02 -35.25
N ILE A 215 34.67 8.77 -34.13
CA ILE A 215 33.27 9.15 -33.91
C ILE A 215 33.13 10.68 -33.95
N LYS A 216 34.02 11.43 -33.29
CA LYS A 216 34.03 12.90 -33.35
C LYS A 216 34.18 13.45 -34.77
N LYS A 217 34.95 12.79 -35.63
CA LYS A 217 35.12 13.21 -37.04
C LYS A 217 33.89 12.92 -37.91
N LYS A 218 33.17 11.82 -37.64
CA LYS A 218 32.00 11.41 -38.43
C LYS A 218 30.71 12.11 -38.01
N LEU A 219 30.57 12.50 -36.74
CA LEU A 219 29.36 13.13 -36.21
C LEU A 219 28.95 14.41 -36.95
N PRO A 220 29.86 15.38 -37.23
CA PRO A 220 29.53 16.59 -38.00
C PRO A 220 29.08 16.30 -39.44
N GLN A 221 29.48 15.16 -40.00
CA GLN A 221 29.17 14.76 -41.38
C GLN A 221 27.86 13.97 -41.48
N THR A 222 27.42 13.38 -40.37
CA THR A 222 26.29 12.44 -40.35
C THR A 222 25.05 13.05 -39.67
N VAL A 223 25.24 14.04 -38.79
CA VAL A 223 24.17 14.65 -38.01
C VAL A 223 24.00 16.11 -38.45
N GLU A 224 22.89 16.39 -39.12
CA GLU A 224 22.54 17.74 -39.57
C GLU A 224 22.29 18.66 -38.34
N GLY A 225 22.96 19.81 -38.30
CA GLY A 225 22.91 20.74 -37.17
C GLY A 225 23.81 20.38 -35.98
N TYR A 226 24.77 19.46 -36.15
CA TYR A 226 25.73 19.13 -35.11
C TYR A 226 26.70 20.30 -34.85
N GLU A 227 26.72 20.78 -33.60
CA GLU A 227 27.65 21.81 -33.14
C GLU A 227 28.54 21.27 -32.01
N VAL A 228 29.86 21.43 -32.18
CA VAL A 228 30.83 21.05 -31.14
C VAL A 228 30.81 22.10 -30.04
N ARG A 229 30.55 21.65 -28.80
CA ARG A 229 30.59 22.52 -27.61
C ARG A 229 31.96 22.46 -26.95
N GLU A 230 32.82 23.41 -27.30
CA GLU A 230 34.17 23.64 -26.75
C GLU A 230 34.24 23.53 -25.21
N GLY A 231 33.23 24.05 -24.51
CA GLY A 231 33.15 23.99 -23.04
C GLY A 231 33.06 22.56 -22.49
N GLN A 232 32.40 21.63 -23.19
CA GLN A 232 32.31 20.22 -22.77
C GLN A 232 33.62 19.47 -23.03
N LEU A 233 34.32 19.76 -24.14
CA LEU A 233 35.64 19.20 -24.43
C LEU A 233 36.68 19.61 -23.37
N THR A 234 36.60 20.86 -22.90
CA THR A 234 37.51 21.38 -21.86
C THR A 234 37.32 20.67 -20.53
N MET A 235 36.09 20.28 -20.19
CA MET A 235 35.78 19.52 -18.96
C MET A 235 36.25 18.06 -19.05
N MET A 236 36.20 17.44 -20.23
CA MET A 236 36.67 16.06 -20.44
C MET A 236 38.19 15.93 -20.38
N ASN A 237 38.93 16.97 -20.78
CA ASN A 237 40.39 16.95 -20.81
C ASN A 237 41.05 17.44 -19.51
N LYS A 238 40.28 17.97 -18.56
CA LYS A 238 40.76 18.23 -17.20
C LYS A 238 40.62 16.96 -16.35
N LYS A 239 41.65 16.12 -16.39
CA LYS A 239 41.91 15.13 -15.32
C LYS A 239 42.53 15.82 -14.12
#